data_AF-A0A3R7ZDX3-F1
#
_entry.id   AF-A0A3R7ZDX3-F1
#
_cell.length_a   1.000
_cell.length_b   1.000
_cell.length_c   1.000
_cell.angle_alpha   90.00
_cell.angle_beta   90.00
_cell.angle_gamma   90.00
#
_symmetry.space_group_name_H-M   'P 1'
#
loop_
_entity.id
_entity.type
_entity.pdbx_description
1 polymer ?
#
loop_
_entity_poly.entity_id
_entity_poly.type
_entity_poly.pdbx_seq_one_letter_code
_entity_poly.pdbx_strand_id
1 'polypeptide(L)'
;MQSNFGVFEAVTIKLTKANINQHNVTYTVTVSNKDSHATVTTSKSDDDFVKLQGHICNALDRGHSCDALCPWFFVDVQGKLPKKPWFRSTSHVRVVEARLNNYQDLLDVVVTFINSPHNRSCCRAKERVPAVLFDFLFRDNELDPSMYKTASPKNGRLSTSSQHRLSEPLDCVAMEKELYEESIRCLEARLKDLQNGTLDEFVERCKAFELAKTYRIDLAALHRKLLLRNIDELLAFDFQQIDDGFNASLEALQSTAPPNVAQQVEPVAESPHATAVVTDSDDPVRHELKQLELEKHLHFSMDHVNTCLPAATAIQAQLQALRDSLDIVNEKLRHATLHYDADEADTVYAGNVILYVGDAVVLTSEIAQEDFYGSIHAIDESAV
;
A
#
# COMPACT_ATOMS: atom_id res chain seq x y z
N MET A 1 5.57 7.30 38.40
CA MET A 1 5.07 7.62 37.05
C MET A 1 3.76 8.38 37.23
N GLN A 2 3.75 9.68 36.93
CA GLN A 2 2.52 10.48 37.00
C GLN A 2 1.55 9.96 35.93
N SER A 3 0.34 9.67 36.36
CA SER A 3 -0.73 9.17 35.50
C SER A 3 -1.13 10.27 34.51
N ASN A 4 -0.70 10.18 33.26
CA ASN A 4 -0.96 11.15 32.16
C ASN A 4 -2.43 11.24 31.72
N PHE A 5 -3.37 10.81 32.56
CA PHE A 5 -4.80 10.80 32.26
C PHE A 5 -5.33 12.22 32.11
N GLY A 6 -5.88 12.52 30.93
CA GLY A 6 -6.60 13.76 30.65
C GLY A 6 -5.76 14.94 30.19
N VAL A 7 -4.42 14.85 30.14
CA VAL A 7 -3.57 15.95 29.63
C VAL A 7 -3.93 16.28 28.18
N PHE A 8 -4.16 15.25 27.36
CA PHE A 8 -4.53 15.37 25.94
C PHE A 8 -5.95 15.89 25.68
N GLU A 9 -6.83 15.93 26.69
CA GLU A 9 -8.15 16.57 26.57
C GLU A 9 -8.03 18.11 26.63
N ALA A 10 -7.07 18.60 27.43
CA ALA A 10 -6.86 20.03 27.68
C ALA A 10 -5.90 20.69 26.68
N VAL A 11 -5.13 19.94 25.88
CA VAL A 11 -4.18 20.52 24.92
C VAL A 11 -4.72 20.61 23.49
N THR A 12 -4.20 21.58 22.73
CA THR A 12 -4.34 21.71 21.29
C THR A 12 -2.97 21.60 20.66
N ILE A 13 -2.84 20.81 19.59
CA ILE A 13 -1.57 20.65 18.86
C ILE A 13 -1.74 21.22 17.46
N LYS A 14 -0.84 22.12 17.05
CA LYS A 14 -0.86 22.73 15.73
C LYS A 14 0.53 22.76 15.11
N LEU A 15 0.63 22.35 13.85
CA LEU A 15 1.78 22.66 13.01
C LEU A 15 1.60 24.07 12.44
N THR A 16 2.45 24.99 12.85
CA THR A 16 2.30 26.42 12.52
C THR A 16 3.18 26.87 11.36
N LYS A 17 4.29 26.18 11.13
CA LYS A 17 5.26 26.57 10.10
C LYS A 17 6.13 25.39 9.67
N ALA A 18 6.60 25.44 8.42
CA ALA A 18 7.73 24.64 7.97
C ALA A 18 8.93 25.56 7.68
N ASN A 19 10.11 25.16 8.13
CA ASN A 19 11.38 25.78 7.84
C ASN A 19 12.16 24.91 6.86
N ILE A 20 12.56 25.48 5.73
CA ILE A 20 13.25 24.78 4.65
C ILE A 20 14.70 25.28 4.65
N ASN A 21 15.61 24.42 5.10
CA ASN A 21 17.05 24.61 4.96
C ASN A 21 17.53 23.88 3.69
N GLN A 22 18.76 24.15 3.24
CA GLN A 22 19.31 23.63 1.97
C GLN A 22 19.21 22.10 1.81
N HIS A 23 19.19 21.34 2.91
CA HIS A 23 19.08 19.88 2.90
C HIS A 23 17.95 19.30 3.76
N ASN A 24 17.38 20.09 4.69
CA ASN A 24 16.45 19.58 5.70
C ASN A 24 15.19 20.45 5.80
N VAL A 25 14.05 19.80 6.00
CA VAL A 25 12.78 20.46 6.29
C VAL A 25 12.40 20.15 7.74
N THR A 26 12.09 21.18 8.51
CA THR A 26 11.61 21.05 9.88
C THR A 26 10.26 21.74 10.05
N TYR A 27 9.43 21.21 10.94
CA TYR A 27 8.06 21.63 11.20
C TYR A 27 7.99 22.13 12.64
N THR A 28 7.46 23.32 12.83
CA THR A 28 7.20 23.88 14.16
C THR A 28 5.88 23.33 14.68
N VAL A 29 5.95 22.48 15.70
CA VAL A 29 4.80 21.94 16.42
C VAL A 29 4.56 22.81 17.66
N THR A 30 3.40 23.42 17.73
CA THR A 30 2.95 24.25 18.85
C THR A 30 1.91 23.48 19.65
N VAL A 31 2.18 23.28 20.95
CA VAL A 31 1.23 22.67 21.88
C VAL A 31 0.77 23.74 22.85
N SER A 32 -0.55 23.96 22.93
CA SER A 32 -1.14 24.91 23.87
C SER A 32 -2.13 24.22 24.81
N ASN A 33 -1.97 24.43 26.11
CA ASN A 33 -2.96 24.01 27.10
C ASN A 33 -4.07 25.07 27.16
N LYS A 34 -5.32 24.65 26.93
CA LYS A 34 -6.50 25.53 26.88
C LYS A 34 -6.86 26.12 28.23
N ASP A 35 -6.53 25.43 29.32
CA ASP A 35 -6.88 25.81 30.69
C ASP A 35 -5.84 26.76 31.30
N SER A 36 -4.55 26.44 31.13
CA SER A 36 -3.46 27.25 31.69
C SER A 36 -2.94 28.31 30.73
N HIS A 37 -3.35 28.28 29.46
CA HIS A 37 -2.81 29.08 28.35
C HIS A 37 -1.30 28.90 28.11
N ALA A 38 -0.68 27.93 28.79
CA ALA A 38 0.71 27.58 28.59
C ALA A 38 0.91 27.08 27.15
N THR A 39 2.00 27.52 26.53
CA THR A 39 2.31 27.14 25.15
C THR A 39 3.78 26.73 25.08
N VAL A 40 4.04 25.60 24.45
CA VAL A 40 5.39 25.15 24.12
C VAL A 40 5.50 24.88 22.63
N THR A 41 6.69 25.14 22.08
CA THR A 41 6.98 24.91 20.67
C THR A 41 8.18 23.99 20.55
N THR A 42 8.06 22.98 19.69
CA THR A 42 9.16 22.10 19.33
C THR A 42 9.33 22.07 17.81
N SER A 43 10.53 21.74 17.35
CA SER A 43 10.81 21.57 15.91
C SER A 43 11.01 20.09 15.60
N LYS A 44 10.33 19.58 14.57
CA LYS A 44 10.36 18.16 14.18
C LYS A 44 10.66 18.00 12.70
N SER A 45 11.46 17.01 12.33
CA SER A 45 11.81 16.65 10.96
C SER A 45 10.83 15.63 10.38
N ASP A 46 10.93 15.35 9.07
CA ASP A 46 10.21 14.23 8.44
C ASP A 46 10.51 12.89 9.14
N ASP A 47 11.78 12.66 9.50
CA ASP A 47 12.22 11.42 10.16
C ASP A 47 11.62 11.28 11.55
N ASP A 48 11.39 12.38 12.28
CA ASP A 48 10.73 12.35 13.57
C ASP A 48 9.28 11.88 13.47
N PHE A 49 8.56 12.28 12.41
CA PHE A 49 7.20 11.80 12.16
C PHE A 49 7.16 10.34 11.74
N VAL A 50 8.17 9.87 10.99
CA VAL A 50 8.33 8.43 10.67
C VAL A 50 8.55 7.63 11.96
N LYS A 51 9.45 8.12 12.84
CA LYS A 51 9.70 7.49 14.15
C LYS A 51 8.45 7.49 15.03
N LEU A 52 7.71 8.61 15.09
CA LEU A 52 6.44 8.68 15.81
C LEU A 52 5.46 7.61 15.33
N GLN A 53 5.29 7.46 14.01
CA GLN A 53 4.43 6.44 13.44
C GLN A 53 4.87 5.03 13.87
N GLY A 54 6.16 4.73 13.75
CA GLY A 54 6.73 3.44 14.17
C GLY A 54 6.51 3.16 15.65
N HIS A 55 6.78 4.15 16.52
CA HIS A 55 6.56 4.02 17.97
C HIS A 55 5.09 3.82 18.33
N ILE A 56 4.15 4.49 17.64
CA ILE A 56 2.72 4.28 17.86
C ILE A 56 2.32 2.86 17.45
N CYS A 57 2.76 2.40 16.27
CA CYS A 57 2.50 1.04 15.78
C CYS A 57 3.05 -0.01 16.75
N ASN A 58 4.25 0.20 17.30
CA ASN A 58 4.88 -0.68 18.28
C ASN A 58 4.16 -0.64 19.63
N ALA A 59 3.74 0.54 20.09
CA ALA A 59 2.96 0.70 21.33
C ALA A 59 1.60 0.00 21.24
N LEU A 60 0.98 0.03 20.06
CA LEU A 60 -0.24 -0.72 19.77
C LEU A 60 0.01 -2.22 19.74
N ASP A 61 1.19 -2.70 19.32
CA ASP A 61 1.54 -4.13 19.21
C ASP A 61 0.57 -4.92 18.32
N ARG A 62 1.07 -5.26 17.14
CA ARG A 62 0.26 -5.74 16.05
C ARG A 62 -0.43 -7.06 16.42
N GLY A 63 -1.75 -7.10 16.24
CA GLY A 63 -2.54 -8.33 16.42
C GLY A 63 -3.00 -8.61 17.85
N HIS A 64 -2.83 -7.69 18.80
CA HIS A 64 -3.47 -7.85 20.11
C HIS A 64 -5.01 -7.81 19.98
N SER A 65 -5.67 -8.66 20.77
CA SER A 65 -7.12 -8.67 20.89
C SER A 65 -7.56 -7.69 21.98
N CYS A 66 -8.37 -6.69 21.61
CA CYS A 66 -9.05 -5.80 22.55
C CYS A 66 -10.35 -5.27 21.96
N ASP A 67 -11.24 -4.79 22.82
CA ASP A 67 -12.51 -4.17 22.41
C ASP A 67 -12.37 -2.68 22.02
N ALA A 68 -11.14 -2.15 22.05
CA ALA A 68 -10.82 -0.78 21.63
C ALA A 68 -10.60 -0.69 20.11
N LEU A 69 -10.48 0.54 19.59
CA LEU A 69 -10.28 0.81 18.16
C LEU A 69 -8.84 0.53 17.67
N CYS A 70 -8.01 -0.15 18.46
CA CYS A 70 -6.58 -0.33 18.18
C CYS A 70 -6.28 -0.93 16.80
N PRO A 71 -6.98 -1.98 16.32
CA PRO A 71 -6.70 -2.55 15.00
C PRO A 71 -6.96 -1.57 13.85
N TRP A 72 -7.99 -0.75 13.97
CA TRP A 72 -8.36 0.26 12.98
C TRP A 72 -7.38 1.43 12.99
N PHE A 73 -7.08 1.93 14.19
CA PHE A 73 -6.13 3.02 14.37
C PHE A 73 -4.72 2.68 13.87
N PHE A 74 -4.29 1.42 14.01
CA PHE A 74 -3.03 0.95 13.44
C PHE A 74 -2.99 1.16 11.91
N VAL A 75 -4.07 0.78 11.20
CA VAL A 75 -4.18 0.96 9.74
C VAL A 75 -4.23 2.44 9.38
N ASP A 76 -4.99 3.24 10.13
CA ASP A 76 -5.11 4.68 9.90
C ASP A 76 -3.76 5.39 10.04
N VAL A 77 -3.02 5.10 11.11
CA VAL A 77 -1.68 5.68 11.37
C VAL A 77 -0.70 5.28 10.27
N GLN A 78 -0.72 4.03 9.80
CA GLN A 78 0.12 3.59 8.68
C GLN A 78 -0.16 4.36 7.38
N GLY A 79 -1.42 4.68 7.09
CA GLY A 79 -1.83 5.34 5.86
C GLY A 79 -1.56 6.85 5.80
N LYS A 80 -1.23 7.49 6.92
CA LYS A 80 -1.17 8.97 7.03
C LYS A 80 0.20 9.58 6.69
N LEU A 81 1.28 8.80 6.64
CA LEU A 81 2.57 9.36 6.27
C LEU A 81 2.60 9.77 4.78
N PRO A 82 3.19 10.94 4.45
CA PRO A 82 3.35 11.38 3.08
C PRO A 82 4.23 10.40 2.30
N LYS A 83 3.73 9.91 1.16
CA LYS A 83 4.51 9.08 0.24
C LYS A 83 5.69 9.88 -0.34
N LYS A 84 6.84 9.22 -0.53
CA LYS A 84 8.02 9.85 -1.15
C LYS A 84 7.65 10.29 -2.58
N PRO A 85 7.82 11.57 -2.94
CA PRO A 85 7.50 12.06 -4.27
C PRO A 85 8.46 11.49 -5.31
N TRP A 86 7.94 11.01 -6.44
CA TRP A 86 8.77 10.43 -7.52
C TRP A 86 9.36 11.46 -8.48
N PHE A 87 8.81 12.69 -8.53
CA PHE A 87 9.18 13.68 -9.55
C PHE A 87 9.40 15.11 -9.02
N ARG A 88 9.45 15.33 -7.69
CA ARG A 88 9.61 16.67 -7.09
C ARG A 88 10.59 16.64 -5.94
N SER A 89 11.38 17.72 -5.83
CA SER A 89 12.26 17.93 -4.67
C SER A 89 11.45 17.85 -3.36
N THR A 90 12.03 17.22 -2.36
CA THR A 90 11.48 17.13 -1.00
C THR A 90 11.32 18.49 -0.34
N SER A 91 12.13 19.48 -0.74
CA SER A 91 12.08 20.86 -0.28
C SER A 91 11.15 21.77 -1.09
N HIS A 92 10.42 21.23 -2.06
CA HIS A 92 9.49 22.03 -2.87
C HIS A 92 8.30 22.52 -2.01
N VAL A 93 7.98 23.83 -2.05
CA VAL A 93 6.96 24.46 -1.19
C VAL A 93 5.64 23.70 -1.14
N ARG A 94 5.06 23.33 -2.29
CA ARG A 94 3.80 22.54 -2.33
C ARG A 94 3.92 21.13 -1.74
N VAL A 95 5.10 20.51 -1.83
CA VAL A 95 5.35 19.19 -1.21
C VAL A 95 5.43 19.36 0.30
N VAL A 96 6.13 20.39 0.77
CA VAL A 96 6.25 20.72 2.20
C VAL A 96 4.91 21.08 2.82
N GLU A 97 4.08 21.86 2.13
CA GLU A 97 2.73 22.23 2.57
C GLU A 97 1.80 21.00 2.67
N ALA A 98 1.82 20.12 1.66
CA ALA A 98 1.06 18.87 1.71
C ALA A 98 1.52 17.96 2.87
N ARG A 99 2.83 17.88 3.12
CA ARG A 99 3.38 17.15 4.27
C ARG A 99 2.93 17.75 5.60
N LEU A 100 2.95 19.08 5.71
CA LEU A 100 2.48 19.79 6.91
C LEU A 100 1.03 19.42 7.23
N ASN A 101 0.15 19.40 6.23
CA ASN A 101 -1.24 18.98 6.40
C ASN A 101 -1.36 17.50 6.80
N ASN A 102 -0.61 16.60 6.16
CA ASN A 102 -0.63 15.18 6.52
C ASN A 102 -0.14 14.93 7.95
N TYR A 103 0.88 15.67 8.41
CA TYR A 103 1.39 15.57 9.77
C TYR A 103 0.42 16.16 10.81
N GLN A 104 -0.29 17.24 10.46
CA GLN A 104 -1.39 17.74 11.29
C GLN A 104 -2.50 16.69 11.41
N ASP A 105 -2.95 16.12 10.29
CA ASP A 105 -3.96 15.06 10.26
C ASP A 105 -3.54 13.85 11.10
N LEU A 106 -2.27 13.45 11.03
CA LEU A 106 -1.73 12.36 11.85
C LEU A 106 -1.90 12.68 13.34
N LEU A 107 -1.45 13.86 13.79
CA LEU A 107 -1.55 14.26 15.18
C LEU A 107 -3.02 14.37 15.66
N ASP A 108 -3.91 14.90 14.82
CA ASP A 108 -5.33 15.04 15.14
C ASP A 108 -6.01 13.67 15.30
N VAL A 109 -5.67 12.71 14.43
CA VAL A 109 -6.17 11.32 14.54
C VAL A 109 -5.62 10.64 15.79
N VAL A 110 -4.35 10.85 16.15
CA VAL A 110 -3.75 10.31 17.39
C VAL A 110 -4.42 10.89 18.63
N VAL A 111 -4.62 12.22 18.70
CA VAL A 111 -5.29 12.87 19.84
C VAL A 111 -6.74 12.42 19.96
N THR A 112 -7.44 12.29 18.83
CA THR A 112 -8.82 11.79 18.79
C THR A 112 -8.92 10.36 19.29
N PHE A 113 -7.96 9.51 18.91
CA PHE A 113 -7.85 8.14 19.42
C PHE A 113 -7.59 8.13 20.93
N ILE A 114 -6.63 8.90 21.43
CA ILE A 114 -6.31 8.98 22.87
C ILE A 114 -7.52 9.43 23.70
N ASN A 115 -8.25 10.43 23.22
CA ASN A 115 -9.38 11.01 23.94
C ASN A 115 -10.69 10.20 23.78
N SER A 116 -10.71 9.16 22.93
CA SER A 116 -11.91 8.37 22.70
C SER A 116 -12.26 7.50 23.92
N PRO A 117 -13.47 7.61 24.49
CA PRO A 117 -13.89 6.79 25.62
C PRO A 117 -13.84 5.28 25.35
N HIS A 118 -14.02 4.87 24.08
CA HIS A 118 -14.02 3.47 23.67
C HIS A 118 -12.64 2.81 23.83
N ASN A 119 -11.58 3.62 23.91
CA ASN A 119 -10.21 3.15 24.03
C ASN A 119 -9.75 2.97 25.48
N ARG A 120 -10.60 3.34 26.46
CA ARG A 120 -10.29 3.23 27.90
C ARG A 120 -10.15 1.79 28.39
N SER A 121 -10.73 0.83 27.67
CA SER A 121 -10.65 -0.61 27.99
C SER A 121 -9.31 -1.25 27.63
N CYS A 122 -8.52 -0.64 26.73
CA CYS A 122 -7.23 -1.18 26.30
C CYS A 122 -6.07 -0.41 26.94
N CYS A 123 -5.23 -1.09 27.73
CA CYS A 123 -4.06 -0.47 28.37
C CYS A 123 -3.08 0.16 27.36
N ARG A 124 -2.99 -0.38 26.15
CA ARG A 124 -2.12 0.16 25.09
C ARG A 124 -2.59 1.52 24.61
N ALA A 125 -3.89 1.65 24.35
CA ALA A 125 -4.49 2.90 23.91
C ALA A 125 -4.56 3.93 25.05
N LYS A 126 -4.77 3.44 26.28
CA LYS A 126 -4.96 4.26 27.48
C LYS A 126 -3.65 4.80 28.06
N GLU A 127 -2.55 4.07 27.93
CA GLU A 127 -1.28 4.39 28.60
C GLU A 127 -0.10 4.49 27.62
N ARG A 128 0.09 3.50 26.75
CA ARG A 128 1.29 3.42 25.89
C ARG A 128 1.26 4.45 24.75
N VAL A 129 0.16 4.55 24.01
CA VAL A 129 0.03 5.52 22.91
C VAL A 129 0.12 6.97 23.40
N PRO A 130 -0.54 7.37 24.51
CA PRO A 130 -0.34 8.69 25.11
C PRO A 130 1.11 8.96 25.53
N ALA A 131 1.81 7.97 26.08
CA ALA A 131 3.22 8.12 26.46
C ALA A 131 4.12 8.38 25.24
N VAL A 132 3.90 7.66 24.14
CA VAL A 132 4.63 7.90 22.88
C VAL A 132 4.39 9.31 22.33
N LEU A 133 3.13 9.77 22.32
CA LEU A 133 2.83 11.12 21.86
C LEU A 133 3.44 12.18 22.80
N PHE A 134 3.38 11.94 24.11
CA PHE A 134 3.97 12.83 25.10
C PHE A 134 5.47 13.00 24.87
N ASP A 135 6.20 11.90 24.75
CA ASP A 135 7.62 11.91 24.46
C ASP A 135 7.94 12.66 23.16
N PHE A 136 7.18 12.40 22.10
CA PHE A 136 7.37 13.10 20.84
C PHE A 136 7.25 14.62 20.99
N LEU A 137 6.25 15.11 21.73
CA LEU A 137 6.01 16.55 21.88
C LEU A 137 7.01 17.23 22.82
N PHE A 138 7.49 16.52 23.84
CA PHE A 138 8.07 17.16 25.02
C PHE A 138 9.48 16.70 25.42
N ARG A 139 10.00 15.59 24.88
CA ARG A 139 11.28 14.97 25.31
C ARG A 139 12.47 15.94 25.37
N ASP A 140 12.53 16.92 24.47
CA ASP A 140 13.67 17.84 24.33
C ASP A 140 13.41 19.23 24.92
N ASN A 141 12.29 19.45 25.62
CA ASN A 141 11.92 20.76 26.15
C ASN A 141 11.93 20.79 27.68
N GLU A 142 12.37 21.91 28.26
CA GLU A 142 12.08 22.20 29.67
C GLU A 142 10.58 22.52 29.81
N LEU A 143 9.85 21.64 30.48
CA LEU A 143 8.40 21.72 30.56
C LEU A 143 7.98 22.60 31.73
N ASP A 144 7.26 23.68 31.42
CA ASP A 144 6.56 24.45 32.44
C ASP A 144 5.54 23.54 33.14
N PRO A 145 5.59 23.39 34.48
CA PRO A 145 4.59 22.65 35.25
C PRO A 145 3.13 23.04 34.97
N SER A 146 2.89 24.24 34.43
CA SER A 146 1.56 24.70 34.01
C SER A 146 0.99 23.93 32.80
N MET A 147 1.81 23.23 32.01
CA MET A 147 1.35 22.40 30.89
C MET A 147 0.51 21.19 31.34
N TYR A 148 0.71 20.73 32.58
CA TYR A 148 0.02 19.57 33.15
C TYR A 148 -1.23 19.93 33.96
N LYS A 149 -1.52 21.23 34.12
CA LYS A 149 -2.70 21.68 34.84
C LYS A 149 -3.92 21.41 33.97
N THR A 150 -4.65 20.35 34.30
CA THR A 150 -6.03 20.16 33.88
C THR A 150 -6.94 20.90 34.86
N ALA A 151 -8.01 21.54 34.37
CA ALA A 151 -9.03 22.05 35.28
C ALA A 151 -9.55 20.88 36.14
N SER A 152 -9.42 20.99 37.47
CA SER A 152 -10.09 20.08 38.41
C SER A 152 -11.56 19.94 37.98
N PRO A 153 -12.15 18.73 37.98
CA PRO A 153 -13.55 18.55 37.58
C PRO A 153 -14.38 19.57 38.36
N LYS A 154 -15.06 20.44 37.61
CA LYS A 154 -15.89 21.52 38.17
C LYS A 154 -17.04 20.88 38.93
N ASN A 155 -16.81 20.51 40.19
CA ASN A 155 -17.88 20.35 41.15
C ASN A 155 -18.57 21.71 41.22
N GLY A 156 -19.84 21.72 40.80
CA GLY A 156 -20.66 22.90 40.70
C GLY A 156 -20.61 23.70 42.01
N ARG A 157 -20.53 25.02 41.86
CA ARG A 157 -20.70 25.95 42.98
C ARG A 157 -22.04 25.67 43.67
N LEU A 158 -21.99 25.13 44.87
CA LEU A 158 -22.98 25.37 45.90
C LEU A 158 -22.22 25.77 47.17
N SER A 159 -22.27 27.07 47.44
CA SER A 159 -21.86 27.62 48.72
C SER A 159 -22.85 27.17 49.78
N THR A 160 -22.41 26.32 50.72
CA THR A 160 -22.92 26.40 52.08
C THR A 160 -21.84 25.98 53.06
N SER A 161 -21.46 26.93 53.91
CA SER A 161 -20.74 26.69 55.14
C SER A 161 -21.51 25.68 55.98
N SER A 162 -20.93 24.52 56.26
CA SER A 162 -21.09 23.86 57.56
C SER A 162 -20.09 22.72 57.72
N GLN A 163 -19.51 22.68 58.91
CA GLN A 163 -18.62 21.64 59.40
C GLN A 163 -19.34 20.27 59.35
N HIS A 164 -18.78 19.25 58.70
CA HIS A 164 -18.86 17.87 59.19
C HIS A 164 -17.99 16.88 58.38
N ARG A 165 -17.17 16.15 59.14
CA ARG A 165 -16.71 14.75 59.00
C ARG A 165 -16.41 14.16 57.62
N LEU A 166 -15.18 13.66 57.53
CA LEU A 166 -14.75 12.50 56.75
C LEU A 166 -15.88 11.44 56.61
N SER A 167 -16.44 11.30 55.42
CA SER A 167 -17.29 10.18 54.96
C SER A 167 -16.55 9.53 53.79
N GLU A 168 -15.72 8.54 54.08
CA GLU A 168 -15.94 7.09 53.87
C GLU A 168 -15.84 6.63 52.38
N PRO A 169 -14.93 5.68 52.07
CA PRO A 169 -14.66 5.17 50.70
C PRO A 169 -15.80 4.37 50.05
N LEU A 170 -16.98 4.30 50.67
CA LEU A 170 -18.14 3.54 50.20
C LEU A 170 -18.88 4.22 49.04
N ASP A 171 -18.94 5.56 49.01
CA ASP A 171 -19.65 6.30 47.95
C ASP A 171 -18.91 6.25 46.59
N CYS A 172 -17.58 6.22 46.61
CA CYS A 172 -16.77 6.05 45.39
C CYS A 172 -16.97 4.66 44.76
N VAL A 173 -17.06 3.62 45.58
CA VAL A 173 -17.24 2.24 45.11
C VAL A 173 -18.67 2.03 44.58
N ALA A 174 -19.66 2.66 45.21
CA ALA A 174 -21.04 2.64 44.73
C ALA A 174 -21.19 3.29 43.35
N MET A 175 -20.54 4.45 43.14
CA MET A 175 -20.52 5.14 41.85
C MET A 175 -19.79 4.34 40.76
N GLU A 176 -18.67 3.69 41.10
CA GLU A 176 -17.94 2.84 40.15
C GLU A 176 -18.79 1.63 39.72
N LYS A 177 -19.53 1.04 40.66
CA LYS A 177 -20.46 -0.06 40.38
C LYS A 177 -21.58 0.34 39.43
N GLU A 178 -22.20 1.50 39.61
CA GLU A 178 -23.24 2.01 38.70
C GLU A 178 -22.71 2.22 37.27
N LEU A 179 -21.47 2.71 37.15
CA LEU A 179 -20.81 2.88 35.84
C LEU A 179 -20.59 1.55 35.12
N TYR A 180 -20.14 0.51 35.83
CA TYR A 180 -19.98 -0.82 35.24
C TYR A 180 -21.33 -1.44 34.86
N GLU A 181 -22.35 -1.30 35.72
CA GLU A 181 -23.69 -1.81 35.43
C GLU A 181 -24.30 -1.13 34.17
N GLU A 182 -24.10 0.19 34.00
CA GLU A 182 -24.54 0.90 32.80
C GLU A 182 -23.74 0.49 31.54
N SER A 183 -22.43 0.27 31.68
CA SER A 183 -21.60 -0.22 30.58
C SER A 183 -22.04 -1.60 30.12
N ILE A 184 -22.37 -2.49 31.05
CA ILE A 184 -22.86 -3.85 30.74
C ILE A 184 -24.19 -3.75 29.99
N ARG A 185 -25.14 -2.93 30.45
CA ARG A 185 -26.42 -2.72 29.75
C ARG A 185 -26.23 -2.24 28.32
N CYS A 186 -25.32 -1.29 28.10
CA CYS A 186 -25.03 -0.74 26.78
C CYS A 186 -24.39 -1.79 25.85
N LEU A 187 -23.47 -2.61 26.37
CA LEU A 187 -22.85 -3.72 25.63
C LEU A 187 -23.86 -4.81 25.27
N GLU A 188 -24.75 -5.18 26.19
CA GLU A 188 -25.81 -6.16 25.95
C GLU A 188 -26.79 -5.68 24.87
N ALA A 189 -27.15 -4.39 24.88
CA ALA A 189 -27.98 -3.79 23.83
C ALA A 189 -27.28 -3.83 22.46
N ARG A 190 -26.01 -3.43 22.41
CA ARG A 190 -25.22 -3.43 21.16
C ARG A 190 -25.00 -4.85 20.62
N LEU A 191 -24.79 -5.84 21.50
CA LEU A 191 -24.69 -7.25 21.14
C LEU A 191 -26.00 -7.76 20.55
N LYS A 192 -27.15 -7.37 21.13
CA LYS A 192 -28.47 -7.70 20.59
C LYS A 192 -28.71 -7.09 19.22
N ASP A 193 -28.32 -5.84 19.00
CA ASP A 193 -28.43 -5.17 17.71
C ASP A 193 -27.54 -5.84 16.64
N LEU A 194 -26.35 -6.29 17.04
CA LEU A 194 -25.46 -7.06 16.17
C LEU A 194 -26.05 -8.43 15.82
N GLN A 195 -26.61 -9.16 16.79
CA GLN A 195 -27.26 -10.45 16.57
C GLN A 195 -28.49 -10.35 15.66
N ASN A 196 -29.26 -9.27 15.79
CA ASN A 196 -30.41 -9.00 14.95
C ASN A 196 -30.02 -8.40 13.57
N GLY A 197 -28.75 -8.12 13.35
CA GLY A 197 -28.24 -7.51 12.11
C GLY A 197 -28.70 -6.07 11.89
N THR A 198 -29.14 -5.38 12.96
CA THR A 198 -29.65 -4.01 12.92
C THR A 198 -28.65 -2.98 13.41
N LEU A 199 -27.45 -3.40 13.83
CA LEU A 199 -26.39 -2.49 14.21
C LEU A 199 -25.97 -1.64 12.99
N ASP A 200 -26.18 -0.33 13.06
CA ASP A 200 -26.00 0.59 11.93
C ASP A 200 -24.62 0.49 11.26
N GLU A 201 -23.54 0.41 12.05
CA GLU A 201 -22.17 0.25 11.55
C GLU A 201 -21.97 -1.05 10.75
N PHE A 202 -22.65 -2.13 11.16
CA PHE A 202 -22.63 -3.41 10.45
C PHE A 202 -23.42 -3.31 9.14
N VAL A 203 -24.61 -2.71 9.19
CA VAL A 203 -25.48 -2.52 8.02
C VAL A 203 -24.81 -1.64 6.95
N GLU A 204 -24.15 -0.55 7.35
CA GLU A 204 -23.41 0.32 6.41
C GLU A 204 -22.26 -0.42 5.72
N ARG A 205 -21.50 -1.24 6.46
CA ARG A 205 -20.43 -2.06 5.86
C ARG A 205 -20.97 -3.11 4.90
N CYS A 206 -22.09 -3.77 5.24
CA CYS A 206 -22.75 -4.70 4.33
C CYS A 206 -23.18 -4.01 3.04
N LYS A 207 -23.76 -2.80 3.11
CA LYS A 207 -24.12 -2.01 1.92
C LYS A 207 -22.91 -1.65 1.05
N ALA A 208 -21.82 -1.20 1.67
CA ALA A 208 -20.59 -0.88 0.93
C ALA A 208 -19.99 -2.11 0.24
N PHE A 209 -20.02 -3.26 0.92
CA PHE A 209 -19.59 -4.53 0.35
C PHE A 209 -20.49 -4.98 -0.80
N GLU A 210 -21.81 -4.86 -0.67
CA GLU A 210 -22.77 -5.17 -1.74
C GLU A 210 -22.56 -4.30 -2.99
N LEU A 211 -22.32 -3.00 -2.80
CA LEU A 211 -21.97 -2.08 -3.89
C LEU A 211 -20.68 -2.49 -4.60
N ALA A 212 -19.62 -2.79 -3.84
CA ALA A 212 -18.34 -3.22 -4.39
C ALA A 212 -18.44 -4.57 -5.13
N LYS A 213 -19.21 -5.52 -4.58
CA LYS A 213 -19.49 -6.80 -5.23
C LYS A 213 -20.22 -6.62 -6.55
N THR A 214 -21.28 -5.80 -6.55
CA THR A 214 -22.09 -5.53 -7.75
C THR A 214 -21.25 -4.89 -8.85
N TYR A 215 -20.46 -3.87 -8.50
CA TYR A 215 -19.55 -3.22 -9.44
C TYR A 215 -18.57 -4.20 -10.11
N ARG A 216 -17.98 -5.13 -9.34
CA ARG A 216 -17.05 -6.13 -9.88
C ARG A 216 -17.73 -7.12 -10.81
N ILE A 217 -18.96 -7.54 -10.50
CA ILE A 217 -19.75 -8.41 -11.37
C ILE A 217 -20.07 -7.69 -12.68
N ASP A 218 -20.51 -6.43 -12.61
CA ASP A 218 -20.85 -5.63 -13.78
C ASP A 218 -19.64 -5.40 -14.69
N LEU A 219 -18.48 -5.10 -14.10
CA LEU A 219 -17.22 -4.94 -14.84
C LEU A 219 -16.81 -6.25 -15.55
N ALA A 220 -16.92 -7.39 -14.86
CA ALA A 220 -16.62 -8.69 -15.45
C ALA A 220 -17.59 -9.04 -16.59
N ALA A 221 -18.89 -8.73 -16.43
CA ALA A 221 -19.89 -8.92 -17.47
C ALA A 221 -19.63 -8.03 -18.70
N LEU A 222 -19.24 -6.76 -18.48
CA LEU A 222 -18.86 -5.84 -19.55
C LEU A 222 -17.62 -6.35 -20.30
N HIS A 223 -16.59 -6.79 -19.58
CA HIS A 223 -15.37 -7.33 -20.18
C HIS A 223 -15.67 -8.55 -21.06
N ARG A 224 -16.49 -9.49 -20.57
CA ARG A 224 -16.96 -10.63 -21.36
C ARG A 224 -17.70 -10.19 -22.63
N LYS A 225 -18.58 -9.18 -22.54
CA LYS A 225 -19.34 -8.68 -23.69
C LYS A 225 -18.43 -8.06 -24.76
N LEU A 226 -17.42 -7.30 -24.34
CA LEU A 226 -16.45 -6.70 -25.26
C LEU A 226 -15.59 -7.77 -25.95
N LEU A 227 -15.16 -8.80 -25.22
CA LEU A 227 -14.42 -9.92 -25.82
C LEU A 227 -15.24 -10.66 -26.88
N LEU A 228 -16.51 -10.97 -26.58
CA LEU A 228 -17.39 -11.61 -27.56
C LEU A 228 -17.56 -10.76 -28.82
N ARG A 229 -17.77 -9.45 -28.65
CA ARG A 229 -17.89 -8.53 -29.79
C ARG A 229 -16.62 -8.47 -30.63
N ASN A 230 -15.45 -8.46 -29.99
CA ASN A 230 -14.17 -8.47 -30.71
C ASN A 230 -14.02 -9.77 -31.54
N ILE A 231 -14.39 -10.91 -30.96
CA ILE A 231 -14.40 -12.20 -31.68
C ILE A 231 -15.36 -12.16 -32.87
N ASP A 232 -16.58 -11.65 -32.68
CA ASP A 232 -17.56 -11.54 -33.76
C ASP A 232 -17.08 -10.62 -34.89
N GLU A 233 -16.45 -9.49 -34.55
CA GLU A 233 -15.87 -8.55 -35.52
C GLU A 233 -14.70 -9.18 -36.30
N LEU A 234 -13.83 -9.95 -35.64
CA LEU A 234 -12.75 -10.70 -36.28
C LEU A 234 -13.30 -11.78 -37.24
N LEU A 235 -14.30 -12.55 -36.80
CA LEU A 235 -14.93 -13.56 -37.65
C LEU A 235 -15.59 -12.94 -38.89
N ALA A 236 -16.27 -11.80 -38.73
CA ALA A 236 -16.86 -11.08 -39.85
C ALA A 236 -15.81 -10.59 -40.84
N PHE A 237 -14.66 -10.11 -40.35
CA PHE A 237 -13.53 -9.73 -41.18
C PHE A 237 -12.97 -10.92 -41.97
N ASP A 238 -12.77 -12.07 -41.32
CA ASP A 238 -12.27 -13.28 -41.98
C ASP A 238 -13.23 -13.78 -43.06
N PHE A 239 -14.54 -13.77 -42.81
CA PHE A 239 -15.54 -14.13 -43.82
C PHE A 239 -15.52 -13.20 -45.02
N GLN A 240 -15.43 -11.88 -44.79
CA GLN A 240 -15.32 -10.91 -45.87
C GLN A 240 -14.07 -11.15 -46.72
N GLN A 241 -12.93 -11.44 -46.08
CA GLN A 241 -11.68 -11.71 -46.79
C GLN A 241 -11.78 -12.97 -47.67
N ILE A 242 -12.49 -14.01 -47.21
CA ILE A 242 -12.74 -15.23 -47.99
C ILE A 242 -13.61 -14.91 -49.21
N ASP A 243 -14.70 -14.16 -49.02
CA ASP A 243 -15.62 -13.79 -50.11
C ASP A 243 -14.92 -12.92 -51.16
N ASP A 244 -14.13 -11.93 -50.73
CA ASP A 244 -13.35 -11.06 -51.62
C ASP A 244 -12.36 -11.89 -52.46
N GLY A 245 -11.66 -12.84 -51.84
CA GLY A 245 -10.72 -13.74 -52.53
C GLY A 245 -11.41 -14.68 -53.52
N PHE A 246 -12.60 -15.19 -53.18
CA PHE A 246 -13.40 -16.02 -54.06
C PHE A 246 -13.90 -15.22 -55.28
N ASN A 247 -14.45 -14.03 -55.05
CA ASN A 247 -14.94 -13.16 -56.13
C ASN A 247 -13.82 -12.74 -57.08
N ALA A 248 -12.64 -12.36 -56.56
CA ALA A 248 -11.48 -12.04 -57.37
C ALA A 248 -11.03 -13.23 -58.25
N SER A 249 -11.08 -14.45 -57.70
CA SER A 249 -10.76 -15.68 -58.46
C SER A 249 -11.80 -15.97 -59.55
N LEU A 250 -13.08 -15.73 -59.26
CA LEU A 250 -14.18 -15.94 -60.18
C LEU A 250 -14.16 -14.93 -61.35
N GLU A 251 -13.85 -13.66 -61.06
CA GLU A 251 -13.64 -12.63 -62.09
C GLU A 251 -12.45 -12.97 -63.00
N ALA A 252 -11.36 -13.49 -62.45
CA ALA A 252 -10.21 -13.94 -63.24
C ALA A 252 -10.54 -15.09 -64.20
N LEU A 253 -11.38 -16.04 -63.76
CA LEU A 253 -11.86 -17.15 -64.59
C LEU A 253 -12.86 -16.69 -65.67
N GLN A 254 -13.65 -15.66 -65.42
CA GLN A 254 -14.57 -15.10 -66.42
C GLN A 254 -13.88 -14.20 -67.44
N SER A 255 -12.77 -13.56 -67.05
CA SER A 255 -11.95 -12.70 -67.92
C SER A 255 -11.05 -13.48 -68.89
N THR A 256 -10.82 -14.78 -68.62
CA THR A 256 -10.08 -15.67 -69.53
C THR A 256 -11.03 -16.28 -70.57
N ALA A 257 -10.99 -15.78 -71.80
CA ALA A 257 -11.75 -16.34 -72.92
C ALA A 257 -11.36 -17.82 -73.16
N PRO A 258 -12.32 -18.72 -73.48
CA PRO A 258 -12.01 -20.13 -73.72
C PRO A 258 -11.08 -20.29 -74.93
N PRO A 259 -10.12 -21.25 -74.91
CA PRO A 259 -9.23 -21.46 -76.02
C PRO A 259 -10.03 -21.93 -77.24
N ASN A 260 -9.89 -21.19 -78.35
CA ASN A 260 -10.51 -21.54 -79.62
C ASN A 260 -9.74 -22.71 -80.25
N VAL A 261 -10.22 -23.93 -80.03
CA VAL A 261 -9.67 -25.16 -80.62
C VAL A 261 -10.16 -25.32 -82.05
N ALA A 262 -9.66 -24.48 -82.96
CA ALA A 262 -9.85 -24.68 -84.40
C ALA A 262 -8.86 -23.86 -85.23
N GLN A 263 -7.56 -24.17 -85.19
CA GLN A 263 -6.70 -24.02 -86.37
C GLN A 263 -5.33 -24.70 -86.22
N GLN A 264 -5.17 -25.75 -87.04
CA GLN A 264 -3.99 -26.10 -87.83
C GLN A 264 -2.77 -26.73 -87.14
N VAL A 265 -2.67 -28.03 -87.39
CA VAL A 265 -1.47 -28.87 -87.39
C VAL A 265 -0.66 -28.59 -88.66
N GLU A 266 0.65 -28.36 -88.53
CA GLU A 266 1.71 -28.72 -89.51
C GLU A 266 3.11 -28.70 -88.83
N PRO A 267 4.14 -29.41 -89.38
CA PRO A 267 5.02 -30.26 -88.58
C PRO A 267 6.48 -29.77 -88.34
N VAL A 268 6.98 -30.16 -87.16
CA VAL A 268 8.35 -30.51 -86.70
C VAL A 268 9.60 -30.02 -87.46
N ALA A 269 10.47 -29.28 -86.75
CA ALA A 269 11.94 -29.46 -86.78
C ALA A 269 12.64 -28.94 -85.48
N GLU A 270 13.22 -29.89 -84.74
CA GLU A 270 14.35 -29.91 -83.77
C GLU A 270 14.82 -28.66 -82.95
N SER A 271 14.63 -28.76 -81.61
CA SER A 271 15.48 -28.41 -80.41
C SER A 271 16.41 -27.16 -80.37
N PRO A 272 16.76 -26.58 -79.18
CA PRO A 272 16.59 -27.05 -77.80
C PRO A 272 16.03 -26.00 -76.80
N HIS A 273 15.78 -26.42 -75.56
CA HIS A 273 15.44 -25.61 -74.37
C HIS A 273 14.05 -24.95 -74.34
N ALA A 274 13.12 -25.63 -73.65
CA ALA A 274 12.00 -24.96 -73.01
C ALA A 274 12.52 -24.23 -71.76
N THR A 275 13.01 -23.01 -71.94
CA THR A 275 13.09 -22.04 -70.85
C THR A 275 11.66 -21.67 -70.48
N ALA A 276 11.27 -21.93 -69.23
CA ALA A 276 10.00 -21.44 -68.70
C ALA A 276 9.94 -19.92 -68.93
N VAL A 277 8.98 -19.47 -69.72
CA VAL A 277 8.69 -18.05 -69.88
C VAL A 277 8.15 -17.56 -68.54
N VAL A 278 9.05 -16.98 -67.75
CA VAL A 278 8.70 -16.14 -66.60
C VAL A 278 8.13 -14.86 -67.20
N THR A 279 6.81 -14.70 -67.09
CA THR A 279 6.16 -13.44 -67.45
C THR A 279 6.48 -12.40 -66.36
N ASP A 280 7.16 -11.35 -66.78
CA ASP A 280 7.68 -10.19 -66.02
C ASP A 280 6.56 -9.28 -65.43
N SER A 281 5.37 -9.83 -65.12
CA SER A 281 4.22 -9.06 -64.62
C SER A 281 3.94 -9.23 -63.13
N ASP A 282 4.53 -10.24 -62.50
CA ASP A 282 4.27 -10.54 -61.09
C ASP A 282 5.36 -10.02 -60.15
N ASP A 283 6.51 -9.60 -60.66
CA ASP A 283 7.61 -9.08 -59.84
C ASP A 283 7.28 -7.77 -59.11
N PRO A 284 6.60 -6.75 -59.71
CA PRO A 284 6.22 -5.55 -58.96
C PRO A 284 5.14 -5.85 -57.91
N VAL A 285 4.20 -6.73 -58.21
CA VAL A 285 3.13 -7.12 -57.28
C VAL A 285 3.66 -7.99 -56.14
N ARG A 286 4.61 -8.89 -56.43
CA ARG A 286 5.32 -9.68 -55.40
C ARG A 286 6.23 -8.79 -54.55
N HIS A 287 6.82 -7.75 -55.14
CA HIS A 287 7.62 -6.78 -54.40
C HIS A 287 6.75 -5.92 -53.49
N GLU A 288 5.62 -5.41 -53.97
CA GLU A 288 4.66 -4.66 -53.15
C GLU A 288 4.03 -5.55 -52.06
N LEU A 289 3.60 -6.78 -52.38
CA LEU A 289 3.10 -7.71 -51.38
C LEU A 289 4.14 -8.03 -50.31
N LYS A 290 5.40 -8.25 -50.68
CA LYS A 290 6.49 -8.42 -49.70
C LYS A 290 6.72 -7.16 -48.88
N GLN A 291 6.61 -5.97 -49.46
CA GLN A 291 6.81 -4.70 -48.77
C GLN A 291 5.66 -4.41 -47.81
N LEU A 292 4.43 -4.74 -48.19
CA LEU A 292 3.20 -4.58 -47.40
C LEU A 292 3.12 -5.63 -46.29
N GLU A 293 3.59 -6.86 -46.55
CA GLU A 293 3.76 -7.91 -45.54
C GLU A 293 4.87 -7.53 -44.54
N LEU A 294 5.97 -6.91 -44.99
CA LEU A 294 7.02 -6.34 -44.13
C LEU A 294 6.51 -5.16 -43.29
N GLU A 295 5.72 -4.24 -43.87
CA GLU A 295 5.09 -3.12 -43.16
C GLU A 295 4.06 -3.58 -42.12
N LYS A 296 3.26 -4.60 -42.48
CA LYS A 296 2.31 -5.23 -41.56
C LYS A 296 3.04 -5.96 -40.43
N HIS A 297 4.17 -6.62 -40.72
CA HIS A 297 5.05 -7.19 -39.70
C HIS A 297 5.66 -6.08 -38.82
N LEU A 298 6.05 -4.93 -39.35
CA LEU A 298 6.58 -3.81 -38.56
C LEU A 298 5.51 -3.14 -37.66
N HIS A 299 4.27 -3.05 -38.13
CA HIS A 299 3.17 -2.40 -37.39
C HIS A 299 2.45 -3.32 -36.38
N PHE A 300 2.43 -4.64 -36.62
CA PHE A 300 1.77 -5.62 -35.74
C PHE A 300 2.74 -6.55 -35.01
N SER A 301 4.04 -6.46 -35.27
CA SER A 301 4.98 -7.27 -34.51
C SER A 301 5.18 -6.74 -33.10
N MET A 302 4.96 -7.63 -32.15
CA MET A 302 5.46 -7.52 -30.78
C MET A 302 6.99 -7.63 -30.70
N ASP A 303 7.73 -7.53 -31.80
CA ASP A 303 9.20 -7.54 -31.79
C ASP A 303 9.79 -6.34 -31.08
N HIS A 304 9.15 -5.16 -31.14
CA HIS A 304 9.56 -4.02 -30.31
C HIS A 304 9.36 -4.31 -28.80
N VAL A 305 8.38 -5.16 -28.46
CA VAL A 305 8.17 -5.68 -27.12
C VAL A 305 9.17 -6.79 -26.80
N ASN A 306 9.60 -7.62 -27.76
CA ASN A 306 10.68 -8.60 -27.58
C ASN A 306 12.08 -7.94 -27.47
N THR A 307 12.28 -6.73 -28.01
CA THR A 307 13.51 -5.94 -27.79
C THR A 307 13.51 -5.18 -26.46
N CYS A 308 12.33 -5.00 -25.84
CA CYS A 308 12.18 -4.30 -24.55
C CYS A 308 11.86 -5.23 -23.38
N LEU A 309 11.35 -6.44 -23.64
CA LEU A 309 11.30 -7.51 -22.67
C LEU A 309 12.64 -8.25 -22.72
N PRO A 310 13.33 -8.43 -21.58
CA PRO A 310 14.48 -9.30 -21.56
C PRO A 310 14.06 -10.69 -22.07
N ALA A 311 14.77 -11.21 -23.08
CA ALA A 311 14.54 -12.55 -23.59
C ALA A 311 14.52 -13.55 -22.42
N ALA A 312 13.73 -14.64 -22.50
CA ALA A 312 13.65 -15.62 -21.43
C ALA A 312 15.05 -16.10 -20.97
N THR A 313 16.00 -16.18 -21.90
CA THR A 313 17.41 -16.47 -21.65
C THR A 313 18.16 -15.37 -20.89
N ALA A 314 17.85 -14.09 -21.15
CA ALA A 314 18.40 -12.95 -20.41
C ALA A 314 17.79 -12.83 -19.01
N ILE A 315 16.50 -13.09 -18.84
CA ILE A 315 15.86 -13.21 -17.52
C ILE A 315 16.49 -14.37 -16.76
N GLN A 316 16.67 -15.52 -17.41
CA GLN A 316 17.28 -16.70 -16.79
C GLN A 316 18.75 -16.45 -16.44
N ALA A 317 19.51 -15.74 -17.28
CA ALA A 317 20.89 -15.34 -16.98
C ALA A 317 20.95 -14.31 -15.84
N GLN A 318 20.02 -13.36 -15.77
CA GLN A 318 19.92 -12.40 -14.66
C GLN A 318 19.52 -13.10 -13.36
N LEU A 319 18.56 -14.02 -13.40
CA LEU A 319 18.16 -14.83 -12.24
C LEU A 319 19.30 -15.74 -11.80
N GLN A 320 20.06 -16.33 -12.74
CA GLN A 320 21.23 -17.13 -12.42
C GLN A 320 22.34 -16.26 -11.82
N ALA A 321 22.63 -15.09 -12.39
CA ALA A 321 23.62 -14.17 -11.84
C ALA A 321 23.21 -13.65 -10.45
N LEU A 322 21.92 -13.39 -10.22
CA LEU A 322 21.39 -13.06 -8.90
C LEU A 322 21.55 -14.23 -7.92
N ARG A 323 21.27 -15.46 -8.35
CA ARG A 323 21.44 -16.67 -7.55
C ARG A 323 22.91 -16.91 -7.20
N ASP A 324 23.81 -16.81 -8.18
CA ASP A 324 25.26 -16.91 -7.97
C ASP A 324 25.77 -15.79 -7.05
N SER A 325 25.24 -14.57 -7.19
CA SER A 325 25.59 -13.46 -6.30
C SER A 325 25.10 -13.67 -4.87
N LEU A 326 23.91 -14.27 -4.71
CA LEU A 326 23.34 -14.63 -3.42
C LEU A 326 24.16 -15.76 -2.77
N ASP A 327 24.60 -16.75 -3.55
CA ASP A 327 25.47 -17.82 -3.07
C ASP A 327 26.81 -17.27 -2.57
N ILE A 328 27.40 -16.30 -3.28
CA ILE A 328 28.63 -15.61 -2.82
C ILE A 328 28.39 -14.83 -1.53
N VAL A 329 27.25 -14.12 -1.41
CA VAL A 329 26.90 -13.38 -0.18
C VAL A 329 26.64 -14.34 0.97
N ASN A 330 25.93 -15.45 0.74
CA ASN A 330 25.68 -16.49 1.73
C ASN A 330 26.98 -17.14 2.21
N GLU A 331 27.92 -17.43 1.30
CA GLU A 331 29.22 -17.99 1.67
C GLU A 331 30.06 -17.02 2.52
N LYS A 332 29.97 -15.71 2.23
CA LYS A 332 30.57 -14.67 3.06
C LYS A 332 29.89 -14.56 4.43
N LEU A 333 28.56 -14.66 4.48
CA LEU A 333 27.77 -14.62 5.72
C LEU A 333 28.05 -15.84 6.61
N ARG A 334 28.26 -17.03 6.04
CA ARG A 334 28.63 -18.25 6.79
C ARG A 334 29.92 -18.11 7.61
N HIS A 335 30.81 -17.21 7.20
CA HIS A 335 32.09 -16.94 7.85
C HIS A 335 32.15 -15.55 8.49
N ALA A 336 31.04 -14.81 8.50
CA ALA A 336 30.99 -13.45 9.01
C ALA A 336 30.86 -13.45 10.53
N THR A 337 31.58 -12.55 11.19
CA THR A 337 31.38 -12.27 12.62
C THR A 337 30.05 -11.56 12.80
N LEU A 338 29.20 -12.14 13.65
CA LEU A 338 27.92 -11.56 14.03
C LEU A 338 28.12 -10.57 15.19
N HIS A 339 27.50 -9.40 15.10
CA HIS A 339 27.49 -8.40 16.16
C HIS A 339 26.06 -7.91 16.39
N TYR A 340 25.58 -7.99 17.62
CA TYR A 340 24.29 -7.47 18.03
C TYR A 340 24.47 -6.07 18.61
N ASP A 341 23.75 -5.09 18.06
CA ASP A 341 23.69 -3.74 18.64
C ASP A 341 22.34 -3.55 19.35
N ALA A 342 22.40 -3.50 20.68
CA ALA A 342 21.22 -3.33 21.54
C ALA A 342 20.73 -1.87 21.59
N ASP A 343 21.58 -0.91 21.21
CA ASP A 343 21.28 0.53 21.29
C ASP A 343 20.69 1.05 19.96
N GLU A 344 21.02 0.40 18.83
CA GLU A 344 20.50 0.71 17.49
C GLU A 344 19.48 -0.36 17.03
N ALA A 345 18.22 -0.20 17.45
CA ALA A 345 17.02 -0.81 16.84
C ALA A 345 16.96 -2.36 16.71
N ASP A 346 17.53 -3.10 17.66
CA ASP A 346 17.56 -4.58 17.66
C ASP A 346 18.16 -5.14 16.36
N THR A 347 19.32 -4.60 15.95
CA THR A 347 19.92 -4.87 14.63
C THR A 347 21.09 -5.84 14.76
N VAL A 348 21.14 -6.87 13.90
CA VAL A 348 22.29 -7.78 13.80
C VAL A 348 23.12 -7.44 12.57
N TYR A 349 24.42 -7.26 12.80
CA TYR A 349 25.42 -7.06 11.76
C TYR A 349 26.09 -8.39 11.47
N ALA A 350 25.95 -8.88 10.25
CA ALA A 350 26.65 -10.05 9.74
C ALA A 350 27.73 -9.58 8.76
N GLY A 351 28.90 -9.24 9.31
CA GLY A 351 29.97 -8.58 8.55
C GLY A 351 29.55 -7.18 8.07
N ASN A 352 29.37 -7.01 6.76
CA ASN A 352 28.93 -5.73 6.17
C ASN A 352 27.41 -5.70 5.87
N VAL A 353 26.69 -6.78 6.19
CA VAL A 353 25.25 -6.90 5.94
C VAL A 353 24.52 -6.63 7.24
N ILE A 354 23.49 -5.79 7.17
CA ILE A 354 22.67 -5.39 8.31
C ILE A 354 21.31 -6.07 8.14
N LEU A 355 20.86 -6.79 9.18
CA LEU A 355 19.59 -7.52 9.18
C LEU A 355 18.56 -6.80 10.05
N TYR A 356 17.36 -6.61 9.51
CA TYR A 356 16.25 -5.94 10.19
C TYR A 356 15.05 -6.86 10.39
N VAL A 357 14.27 -6.58 11.45
CA VAL A 357 12.95 -7.19 11.63
C VAL A 357 12.06 -6.85 10.42
N GLY A 358 11.50 -7.89 9.81
CA GLY A 358 10.71 -7.82 8.58
C GLY A 358 11.48 -8.22 7.31
N ASP A 359 12.80 -8.35 7.36
CA ASP A 359 13.58 -8.83 6.22
C ASP A 359 13.20 -10.27 5.88
N ALA A 360 13.10 -10.55 4.58
CA ALA A 360 12.83 -11.89 4.09
C ALA A 360 14.05 -12.78 4.28
N VAL A 361 13.85 -13.96 4.86
CA VAL A 361 14.89 -14.94 5.15
C VAL A 361 14.50 -16.31 4.65
N VAL A 362 15.50 -17.10 4.28
CA VAL A 362 15.35 -18.51 3.92
C VAL A 362 16.15 -19.32 4.92
N LEU A 363 15.47 -20.21 5.65
CA LEU A 363 16.08 -21.14 6.57
C LEU A 363 16.21 -22.50 5.88
N THR A 364 17.43 -22.87 5.52
CA THR A 364 17.71 -24.19 4.95
C THR A 364 17.92 -25.19 6.09
N SER A 365 17.03 -26.18 6.20
CA SER A 365 17.15 -27.24 7.20
C SER A 365 17.87 -28.45 6.61
N GLU A 366 19.09 -28.73 7.06
CA GLU A 366 19.83 -29.94 6.64
C GLU A 366 19.14 -31.24 7.09
N ILE A 367 18.37 -31.18 8.18
CA ILE A 367 17.64 -32.33 8.74
C ILE A 367 16.38 -32.63 7.93
N ALA A 368 15.64 -31.59 7.53
CA ALA A 368 14.41 -31.73 6.76
C ALA A 368 14.66 -31.80 5.24
N GLN A 369 15.87 -31.46 4.78
CA GLN A 369 16.20 -31.29 3.36
C GLN A 369 15.25 -30.36 2.61
N GLU A 370 14.73 -29.35 3.32
CA GLU A 370 13.75 -28.39 2.80
C GLU A 370 14.12 -26.96 3.21
N ASP A 371 13.76 -26.02 2.35
CA ASP A 371 13.91 -24.59 2.55
C ASP A 371 12.62 -23.99 3.12
N PHE A 372 12.74 -23.30 4.25
CA PHE A 372 11.64 -22.58 4.88
C PHE A 372 11.76 -21.09 4.59
N TYR A 373 10.75 -20.55 3.91
CA TYR A 373 10.68 -19.13 3.57
C TYR A 373 9.91 -18.38 4.65
N GLY A 374 10.48 -17.29 5.15
CA GLY A 374 9.86 -16.48 6.19
C GLY A 374 10.39 -15.06 6.21
N SER A 375 10.00 -14.33 7.25
CA SER A 375 10.52 -13.01 7.54
C SER A 375 10.97 -12.96 8.99
N ILE A 376 12.00 -12.18 9.29
CA ILE A 376 12.50 -12.00 10.65
C ILE A 376 11.39 -11.36 11.50
N HIS A 377 10.90 -12.07 12.51
CA HIS A 377 9.80 -11.60 13.36
C HIS A 377 10.29 -10.77 14.55
N ALA A 378 11.45 -11.15 15.09
CA ALA A 378 12.16 -10.47 16.16
C ALA A 378 13.65 -10.84 16.06
N ILE A 379 14.51 -9.96 16.54
CA ILE A 379 15.95 -10.16 16.68
C ILE A 379 16.26 -9.89 18.15
N ASP A 380 17.02 -10.78 18.79
CA ASP A 380 17.45 -10.63 20.17
C ASP A 380 18.94 -10.97 20.32
N GLU A 381 19.49 -10.75 21.51
CA GLU A 381 20.90 -11.02 21.82
C GLU A 381 21.30 -12.50 21.64
N SER A 382 20.33 -13.42 21.56
CA SER A 382 20.59 -14.85 21.30
C SER A 382 20.78 -15.17 19.82
N ALA A 383 20.62 -14.19 18.93
CA ALA A 383 20.79 -14.34 17.49
C ALA A 383 22.26 -14.34 17.00
N VAL A 384 23.22 -14.09 17.89
CA VAL A 384 24.67 -13.97 17.60
C VAL A 384 25.46 -15.15 18.12
#